data_AF-A0A4R0YCV5-F1
#
_entry.id   AF-A0A4R0YCV5-F1
#
_cell.length_a   1.000
_cell.length_b   1.000
_cell.length_c   1.000
_cell.angle_alpha   90.00
_cell.angle_beta   90.00
_cell.angle_gamma   90.00
#
_symmetry.space_group_name_H-M   'P 1'
#
loop_
_entity.id
_entity.type
_entity.pdbx_description
1 polymer ?
#
loop_
_entity_poly.entity_id
_entity_poly.type
_entity_poly.pdbx_seq_one_letter_code
_entity_poly.pdbx_strand_id
1 'polypeptide(L)'
;MLNLDTVWKMSAPYKIHSYVKDVYSPPKPAVRPSGPLEPGDILLKMNDKSLLNIGISLVEAATLTGDHAAFSHAGLASSGTMIAEMSKEGLNNHNLSGENAGYTYDVFRCQFRQIALAAVEANNALMRAGKVNYTILGAGLSALPSLISSSNENRLQRAIRNIKAHRFDLFCSEHVVFCYVAALEDNNTLTSVSHQSKNLTMHDFFDREPGHYSPSYLYGTLINHKFFQYVGRCRGAKWIAS
;
A
#
# COMPACT_ATOMS: atom_id res chain seq x y z
N MET A 1 23.74 16.09 7.90
CA MET A 1 22.98 15.61 9.07
C MET A 1 22.22 16.79 9.65
N LEU A 2 20.90 16.84 9.47
CA LEU A 2 20.08 17.85 10.13
C LEU A 2 19.82 17.40 11.57
N ASN A 3 20.13 18.26 12.53
CA ASN A 3 19.97 18.02 13.95
C ASN A 3 18.46 17.93 14.30
N LEU A 4 18.07 16.87 15.02
CA LEU A 4 16.69 16.64 15.47
C LEU A 4 16.13 17.81 16.29
N ASP A 5 17.01 18.55 16.99
CA ASP A 5 16.62 19.75 17.74
C ASP A 5 16.24 20.95 16.84
N THR A 6 16.79 21.01 15.63
CA THR A 6 16.46 22.06 14.66
C THR A 6 15.08 21.81 14.05
N VAL A 7 14.71 20.54 13.84
CA VAL A 7 13.37 20.15 13.37
C VAL A 7 12.31 20.42 14.44
N TRP A 8 12.64 20.20 15.71
CA TRP A 8 11.77 20.51 16.86
C TRP A 8 11.56 22.00 17.14
N LYS A 9 12.54 22.86 16.84
CA LYS A 9 12.41 24.31 17.05
C LYS A 9 11.65 25.03 15.93
N MET A 10 11.51 24.42 14.76
CA MET A 10 10.64 24.93 13.68
C MET A 10 9.16 24.57 13.89
N SER A 11 8.81 23.81 14.94
CA SER A 11 7.45 23.35 15.25
C SER A 11 6.80 24.11 16.42
N ALA A 12 6.89 25.44 16.40
CA ALA A 12 6.03 26.31 17.21
C ALA A 12 5.01 27.06 16.33
N PRO A 13 3.86 27.42 16.90
CA PRO A 13 2.61 26.70 16.80
C PRO A 13 1.92 26.94 15.44
N TYR A 14 2.30 26.19 14.40
CA TYR A 14 1.41 26.06 13.25
C TYR A 14 0.19 25.26 13.69
N LYS A 15 -1.00 25.72 13.27
CA LYS A 15 -2.33 25.20 13.59
C LYS A 15 -2.54 23.73 13.16
N ILE A 16 -1.81 22.79 13.75
CA ILE A 16 -1.99 21.34 13.53
C ILE A 16 -3.39 20.90 14.02
N HIS A 17 -3.98 21.67 14.96
CA HIS A 17 -5.30 21.37 15.52
C HIS A 17 -6.49 21.64 14.58
N SER A 18 -6.33 22.36 13.47
CA SER A 18 -7.47 22.70 12.59
C SER A 18 -7.56 21.90 11.30
N TYR A 19 -6.51 21.17 10.88
CA TYR A 19 -6.53 20.39 9.62
C TYR A 19 -7.17 19.00 9.74
N VAL A 20 -7.45 18.53 10.96
CA VAL A 20 -8.02 17.19 11.21
C VAL A 20 -9.56 17.22 11.26
N LYS A 21 -10.18 18.36 10.95
CA LYS A 21 -11.64 18.57 11.11
C LYS A 21 -12.46 18.60 9.82
N ASP A 22 -11.83 18.57 8.65
CA ASP A 22 -12.57 18.28 7.43
C ASP A 22 -12.81 16.78 7.39
N VAL A 23 -14.04 16.44 7.78
CA VAL A 23 -14.55 15.11 8.03
C VAL A 23 -14.41 14.28 6.76
N TYR A 24 -13.32 13.52 6.66
CA TYR A 24 -13.18 12.47 5.67
C TYR A 24 -14.45 11.60 5.70
N SER A 25 -15.26 11.75 4.66
CA SER A 25 -16.47 10.97 4.46
C SER A 25 -16.14 9.97 3.36
N PRO A 26 -16.01 8.67 3.68
CA PRO A 26 -15.75 7.68 2.65
C PRO A 26 -16.86 7.73 1.60
N PRO A 27 -16.57 7.43 0.33
CA PRO A 27 -17.64 7.20 -0.62
C PRO A 27 -18.51 6.05 -0.13
N LYS A 28 -19.80 6.11 -0.45
CA LYS A 28 -20.68 4.97 -0.20
C LYS A 28 -20.36 3.90 -1.24
N PRO A 29 -20.15 2.64 -0.82
CA PRO A 29 -19.96 1.57 -1.78
C PRO A 29 -21.25 1.39 -2.59
N ALA A 30 -21.12 1.09 -3.88
CA ALA A 30 -22.27 0.91 -4.77
C ALA A 30 -23.19 -0.24 -4.32
N VAL A 31 -22.61 -1.25 -3.67
CA VAL A 31 -23.32 -2.38 -3.06
C VAL A 31 -22.77 -2.56 -1.65
N ARG A 32 -23.63 -2.85 -0.68
CA ARG A 32 -23.19 -3.18 0.68
C ARG A 32 -22.28 -4.41 0.61
N PRO A 33 -21.05 -4.34 1.15
CA PRO A 33 -20.16 -5.49 1.10
C PRO A 33 -20.75 -6.65 1.90
N SER A 34 -20.65 -7.85 1.32
CA SER A 34 -21.07 -9.10 1.94
C SER A 34 -19.99 -10.16 1.68
N GLY A 35 -19.88 -11.13 2.58
CA GLY A 35 -18.82 -12.15 2.52
C GLY A 35 -17.47 -11.66 3.06
N PRO A 36 -16.42 -12.50 2.95
CA PRO A 36 -15.08 -12.17 3.43
C PRO A 36 -14.37 -11.15 2.50
N LEU A 37 -13.24 -10.63 2.96
CA LEU A 37 -12.26 -9.98 2.09
C LEU A 37 -11.78 -10.97 1.02
N GLU A 38 -11.41 -10.45 -0.15
CA GLU A 38 -10.90 -11.27 -1.24
C GLU A 38 -9.37 -11.15 -1.34
N PRO A 39 -8.66 -12.23 -1.69
CA PRO A 39 -7.23 -12.15 -1.96
C PRO A 39 -6.94 -11.10 -3.05
N GLY A 40 -6.05 -10.16 -2.74
CA GLY A 40 -5.73 -9.04 -3.61
C GLY A 40 -6.42 -7.73 -3.23
N ASP A 41 -7.45 -7.73 -2.37
CA ASP A 41 -8.03 -6.48 -1.87
C ASP A 41 -6.93 -5.61 -1.24
N ILE A 42 -6.91 -4.32 -1.57
CA ILE A 42 -6.00 -3.34 -0.98
C ILE A 42 -6.69 -2.75 0.26
N LEU A 43 -6.02 -2.85 1.41
CA LEU A 43 -6.50 -2.34 2.69
C LEU A 43 -5.67 -1.12 3.08
N LEU A 44 -6.34 0.03 3.24
CA LEU A 44 -5.73 1.27 3.70
C LEU A 44 -6.16 1.56 5.14
N LYS A 45 -5.19 1.48 6.06
CA LYS A 45 -5.41 1.62 7.49
C LYS A 45 -5.58 3.08 7.87
N MET A 46 -6.71 3.38 8.51
CA MET A 46 -6.98 4.71 9.04
C MET A 46 -6.10 5.00 10.26
N ASN A 47 -5.69 6.25 10.39
CA ASN A 47 -4.94 6.77 11.52
C ASN A 47 -5.83 6.77 12.77
N ASP A 48 -5.48 5.95 13.76
CA ASP A 48 -6.19 5.82 15.04
C ASP A 48 -5.68 6.79 16.12
N LYS A 49 -4.98 7.87 15.71
CA LYS A 49 -4.42 8.93 16.57
C LYS A 49 -3.27 8.50 17.49
N SER A 50 -2.58 7.39 17.23
CA SER A 50 -1.36 7.03 17.98
C SER A 50 -0.17 7.96 17.64
N LEU A 51 0.69 8.26 18.63
CA LEU A 51 1.84 9.19 18.50
C LEU A 51 2.84 8.82 17.39
N LEU A 52 2.92 7.53 17.00
CA LEU A 52 3.74 7.07 15.88
C LEU A 52 3.21 7.52 14.51
N ASN A 53 1.90 7.77 14.41
CA ASN A 53 1.27 8.24 13.17
C ASN A 53 1.54 9.74 12.91
N ILE A 54 1.99 10.49 13.93
CA ILE A 54 2.36 11.90 13.81
C ILE A 54 3.60 12.07 12.91
N GLY A 55 4.55 11.14 12.95
CA GLY A 55 5.75 11.18 12.10
C GLY A 55 5.46 11.00 10.61
N ILE A 56 4.51 10.13 10.27
CA ILE A 56 4.05 9.92 8.89
C ILE A 56 3.26 11.15 8.42
N SER A 57 2.36 11.67 9.25
CA SER A 57 1.64 12.92 8.95
C SER A 57 2.56 14.13 8.79
N LEU A 58 3.72 14.18 9.45
CA LEU A 58 4.69 15.28 9.30
C LEU A 58 5.44 15.22 7.96
N VAL A 59 5.77 14.03 7.47
CA VAL A 59 6.38 13.84 6.15
C VAL A 59 5.35 14.05 5.04
N GLU A 60 4.12 13.58 5.24
CA GLU A 60 3.00 13.80 4.30
C GLU A 60 2.58 15.28 4.21
N ALA A 61 2.58 16.01 5.34
CA ALA A 61 2.34 17.45 5.38
C ALA A 61 3.46 18.27 4.70
N ALA A 62 4.71 17.79 4.74
CA ALA A 62 5.83 18.45 4.07
C ALA A 62 5.89 18.17 2.55
N THR A 63 5.14 17.17 2.04
CA THR A 63 5.22 16.68 0.65
C THR A 63 3.97 16.97 -0.21
N LEU A 64 3.13 17.94 0.19
CA LEU A 64 1.98 18.43 -0.60
C LEU A 64 0.88 17.38 -0.87
N THR A 65 0.69 16.39 0.01
CA THR A 65 -0.45 15.43 -0.12
C THR A 65 -1.61 15.85 0.79
N GLY A 66 -2.25 16.96 0.42
CA GLY A 66 -3.14 17.75 1.27
C GLY A 66 -4.52 17.20 1.59
N ASP A 67 -5.03 16.15 0.92
CA ASP A 67 -6.48 15.89 0.99
C ASP A 67 -6.89 14.64 1.79
N HIS A 68 -5.96 13.73 2.11
CA HIS A 68 -6.28 12.43 2.70
C HIS A 68 -5.34 11.96 3.81
N ALA A 69 -4.87 12.87 4.69
CA ALA A 69 -4.00 12.57 5.85
C ALA A 69 -4.61 11.60 6.91
N ALA A 70 -5.74 10.96 6.59
CA ALA A 70 -6.43 9.99 7.42
C ALA A 70 -5.82 8.58 7.33
N PHE A 71 -4.92 8.29 6.38
CA PHE A 71 -4.35 6.96 6.17
C PHE A 71 -2.88 6.88 6.61
N SER A 72 -2.53 5.82 7.34
CA SER A 72 -1.20 5.67 7.95
C SER A 72 -0.47 4.39 7.54
N HIS A 73 -1.19 3.45 6.93
CA HIS A 73 -0.62 2.16 6.51
C HIS A 73 -1.39 1.59 5.32
N ALA A 74 -0.75 0.68 4.61
CA ALA A 74 -1.34 -0.06 3.51
C ALA A 74 -0.90 -1.53 3.57
N GLY A 75 -1.78 -2.41 3.15
CA GLY A 75 -1.48 -3.83 2.96
C GLY A 75 -2.41 -4.45 1.94
N LEU A 76 -2.17 -5.73 1.66
CA LEU A 76 -2.87 -6.50 0.65
C LEU A 76 -3.48 -7.72 1.32
N ALA A 77 -4.78 -7.96 1.15
CA ALA A 77 -5.43 -9.15 1.69
C ALA A 77 -4.80 -10.39 1.04
N SER A 78 -4.13 -11.22 1.83
CA SER A 78 -3.63 -12.52 1.37
C SER A 78 -4.70 -13.61 1.47
N SER A 79 -5.71 -13.39 2.31
CA SER A 79 -6.94 -14.18 2.40
C SER A 79 -8.06 -13.38 3.07
N GLY A 80 -9.23 -13.99 3.26
CA GLY A 80 -10.37 -13.35 3.91
C GLY A 80 -10.15 -12.88 5.36
N THR A 81 -9.09 -13.35 6.01
CA THR A 81 -8.77 -13.01 7.41
C THR A 81 -7.31 -12.59 7.61
N MET A 82 -6.53 -12.47 6.54
CA MET A 82 -5.09 -12.18 6.63
C MET A 82 -4.73 -10.98 5.76
N ILE A 83 -3.86 -10.12 6.27
CA ILE A 83 -3.28 -9.00 5.54
C ILE A 83 -1.77 -9.19 5.44
N ALA A 84 -1.24 -9.16 4.23
CA ALA A 84 0.19 -9.04 3.97
C ALA A 84 0.57 -7.57 3.98
N GLU A 85 1.46 -7.17 4.88
CA GLU A 85 1.88 -5.78 5.02
C GLU A 85 3.35 -5.67 5.45
N MET A 86 3.98 -4.58 5.04
CA MET A 86 5.32 -4.20 5.50
C MET A 86 5.20 -3.44 6.82
N SER A 87 5.63 -4.03 7.93
CA SER A 87 5.70 -3.39 9.25
C SER A 87 7.15 -3.18 9.68
N LYS A 88 7.39 -2.62 10.88
CA LYS A 88 8.74 -2.47 11.44
C LYS A 88 9.54 -3.78 11.51
N GLU A 89 8.85 -4.91 11.58
CA GLU A 89 9.47 -6.25 11.65
C GLU A 89 9.82 -6.80 10.26
N GLY A 90 9.34 -6.17 9.19
CA GLY A 90 9.51 -6.56 7.80
C GLY A 90 8.18 -6.94 7.14
N LEU A 91 8.27 -7.68 6.02
CA LEU A 91 7.10 -8.19 5.32
C LEU A 91 6.52 -9.39 6.06
N ASN A 92 5.28 -9.25 6.57
CA ASN A 92 4.61 -10.31 7.32
C ASN A 92 3.12 -10.42 6.95
N ASN A 93 2.52 -11.54 7.32
CA ASN A 93 1.07 -11.75 7.26
C ASN A 93 0.48 -11.66 8.67
N HIS A 94 -0.41 -10.70 8.91
CA HIS A 94 -1.08 -10.52 10.20
C HIS A 94 -2.54 -10.96 10.12
N ASN A 95 -3.05 -11.49 11.24
CA ASN A 95 -4.44 -11.91 11.33
C ASN A 95 -5.36 -10.71 11.62
N LEU A 96 -6.26 -10.41 10.68
CA LEU A 96 -7.24 -9.33 10.78
C LEU A 96 -8.32 -9.58 11.85
N SER A 97 -8.50 -10.82 12.30
CA SER A 97 -9.41 -11.16 13.41
C SER A 97 -8.72 -11.25 14.77
N GLY A 98 -7.38 -11.18 14.79
CA GLY A 98 -6.57 -11.23 16.01
C GLY A 98 -5.78 -9.93 16.18
N GLU A 99 -4.49 -9.96 15.82
CA GLU A 99 -3.54 -8.85 15.92
C GLU A 99 -4.09 -7.53 15.41
N ASN A 100 -4.75 -7.56 14.25
CA ASN A 100 -5.26 -6.37 13.57
C ASN A 100 -6.77 -6.12 13.76
N ALA A 101 -7.42 -6.80 14.72
CA ALA A 101 -8.86 -6.71 14.93
C ALA A 101 -9.37 -5.31 15.30
N GLY A 102 -8.54 -4.49 15.96
CA GLY A 102 -8.89 -3.14 16.40
C GLY A 102 -8.78 -2.07 15.31
N TYR A 103 -8.06 -2.35 14.22
CA TYR A 103 -7.76 -1.35 13.20
C TYR A 103 -8.88 -1.24 12.17
N THR A 104 -9.08 -0.02 11.67
CA THR A 104 -10.10 0.28 10.66
C THR A 104 -9.43 0.50 9.32
N TYR A 105 -9.99 -0.11 8.27
CA TYR A 105 -9.45 -0.08 6.92
C TYR A 105 -10.52 0.32 5.91
N ASP A 106 -10.13 1.15 4.96
CA ASP A 106 -10.86 1.31 3.71
C ASP A 106 -10.34 0.30 2.68
N VAL A 107 -11.26 -0.38 2.01
CA VAL A 107 -10.95 -1.55 1.16
C VAL A 107 -11.25 -1.25 -0.30
N PHE A 108 -10.26 -1.54 -1.15
CA PHE A 108 -10.35 -1.39 -2.59
C PHE A 108 -10.12 -2.72 -3.28
N ARG A 109 -10.96 -3.04 -4.27
CA ARG A 109 -10.88 -4.28 -5.03
C ARG A 109 -10.54 -4.02 -6.48
N CYS A 110 -9.54 -4.72 -6.98
CA CYS A 110 -9.21 -4.73 -8.40
C CYS A 110 -10.32 -5.43 -9.19
N GLN A 111 -10.78 -4.81 -10.28
CA GLN A 111 -11.78 -5.40 -11.18
C GLN A 111 -11.23 -6.60 -11.97
N PHE A 112 -9.91 -6.69 -12.14
CA PHE A 112 -9.23 -7.82 -12.78
C PHE A 112 -8.74 -8.82 -11.73
N ARG A 113 -9.59 -9.79 -11.40
CA ARG A 113 -9.31 -10.82 -10.39
C ARG A 113 -7.96 -11.52 -10.60
N GLN A 114 -7.59 -11.82 -11.83
CA GLN A 114 -6.33 -12.48 -12.18
C GLN A 114 -5.10 -11.64 -11.81
N ILE A 115 -5.18 -10.31 -11.95
CA ILE A 115 -4.10 -9.40 -11.56
C ILE A 115 -4.02 -9.34 -10.02
N ALA A 116 -5.17 -9.28 -9.35
CA ALA A 116 -5.25 -9.28 -7.89
C ALA A 116 -4.62 -10.55 -7.29
N LEU A 117 -4.94 -11.72 -7.84
CA LEU A 117 -4.36 -13.01 -7.43
C LEU A 117 -2.85 -13.09 -7.73
N ALA A 118 -2.42 -12.61 -8.91
CA ALA A 118 -1.01 -12.55 -9.24
C ALA A 118 -0.23 -11.60 -8.31
N ALA A 119 -0.84 -10.51 -7.83
CA ALA A 119 -0.24 -9.63 -6.84
C ALA A 119 -0.04 -10.35 -5.48
N VAL A 120 -0.99 -11.19 -5.07
CA VAL A 120 -0.83 -12.07 -3.89
C VAL A 120 0.31 -13.07 -4.09
N GLU A 121 0.45 -13.65 -5.28
CA GLU A 121 1.56 -14.56 -5.59
C GLU A 121 2.92 -13.85 -5.59
N ALA A 122 2.98 -12.63 -6.12
CA ALA A 122 4.19 -11.79 -6.04
C ALA A 122 4.58 -11.55 -4.57
N ASN A 123 3.60 -11.21 -3.71
CA ASN A 123 3.83 -11.08 -2.28
C ASN A 123 4.38 -12.39 -1.66
N ASN A 124 3.75 -13.54 -1.96
CA ASN A 124 4.18 -14.84 -1.45
C ASN A 124 5.60 -15.20 -1.92
N ALA A 125 5.99 -14.79 -3.12
CA ALA A 125 7.35 -14.96 -3.63
C ALA A 125 8.36 -14.11 -2.86
N LEU A 126 8.03 -12.85 -2.53
CA LEU A 126 8.86 -11.98 -1.69
C LEU A 126 9.04 -12.57 -0.29
N MET A 127 7.95 -13.01 0.36
CA MET A 127 8.00 -13.62 1.69
C MET A 127 8.86 -14.89 1.73
N ARG A 128 8.78 -15.73 0.68
CA ARG A 128 9.62 -16.94 0.55
C ARG A 128 11.09 -16.62 0.27
N ALA A 129 11.39 -15.46 -0.31
CA ALA A 129 12.76 -15.06 -0.63
C ALA A 129 13.58 -14.70 0.61
N GLY A 130 12.93 -14.25 1.68
CA GLY A 130 13.56 -13.94 2.96
C GLY A 130 13.02 -12.64 3.58
N LYS A 131 13.77 -12.10 4.54
CA LYS A 131 13.38 -10.89 5.26
C LYS A 131 13.52 -9.64 4.37
N VAL A 132 12.43 -8.91 4.20
CA VAL A 132 12.40 -7.57 3.61
C VAL A 132 12.49 -6.55 4.75
N ASN A 133 13.39 -5.56 4.69
CA ASN A 133 13.44 -4.55 5.75
C ASN A 133 12.43 -3.44 5.52
N TYR A 134 12.07 -2.77 6.60
CA TYR A 134 11.13 -1.65 6.57
C TYR A 134 11.86 -0.32 6.57
N THR A 135 11.42 0.60 5.71
CA THR A 135 11.95 1.98 5.66
C THR A 135 10.89 3.00 6.05
N ILE A 136 11.13 3.76 7.12
CA ILE A 136 10.24 4.86 7.54
C ILE A 136 10.40 6.09 6.62
N LEU A 137 11.57 6.25 6.00
CA LEU A 137 11.90 7.35 5.09
C LEU A 137 11.40 7.12 3.65
N GLY A 138 10.63 6.05 3.44
CA GLY A 138 10.35 5.48 2.12
C GLY A 138 9.62 6.40 1.14
N ALA A 139 8.76 7.31 1.60
CA ALA A 139 8.02 8.20 0.70
C ALA A 139 8.91 9.14 -0.16
N GLY A 140 10.20 9.31 0.17
CA GLY A 140 11.13 10.15 -0.62
C GLY A 140 12.49 9.53 -0.95
N LEU A 141 12.85 8.37 -0.38
CA LEU A 141 14.21 7.79 -0.51
C LEU A 141 14.24 6.26 -0.57
N SER A 142 13.11 5.59 -0.82
CA SER A 142 13.13 4.12 -0.96
C SER A 142 14.18 3.66 -1.96
N ALA A 143 14.86 2.55 -1.68
CA ALA A 143 15.97 2.02 -2.49
C ALA A 143 15.51 1.40 -3.84
N LEU A 144 14.22 1.58 -4.18
CA LEU A 144 13.62 1.22 -5.47
C LEU A 144 14.25 1.89 -6.72
N PRO A 145 14.96 3.04 -6.70
CA PRO A 145 15.63 3.60 -7.88
C PRO A 145 16.62 2.64 -8.51
N SER A 146 17.17 1.69 -7.74
CA SER A 146 18.07 0.66 -8.25
C SER A 146 17.38 -0.47 -9.03
N LEU A 147 16.04 -0.50 -9.08
CA LEU A 147 15.26 -1.47 -9.85
C LEU A 147 14.98 -1.04 -11.29
N ILE A 148 15.49 0.13 -11.73
CA ILE A 148 15.30 0.66 -13.09
C ILE A 148 16.55 0.40 -13.97
N SER A 149 17.43 -0.54 -13.58
CA SER A 149 18.55 -0.95 -14.44
C SER A 149 18.07 -1.85 -15.59
N SER A 150 18.63 -1.64 -16.78
CA SER A 150 18.30 -2.26 -18.07
C SER A 150 18.70 -3.75 -18.18
N SER A 151 18.26 -4.58 -17.24
CA SER A 151 18.36 -6.03 -17.29
C SER A 151 17.05 -6.62 -17.85
N ASN A 152 17.15 -7.66 -18.69
CA ASN A 152 16.02 -8.47 -19.19
C ASN A 152 15.22 -9.18 -18.07
N GLU A 153 15.70 -9.09 -16.83
CA GLU A 153 15.04 -9.63 -15.65
C GLU A 153 13.88 -8.72 -15.20
N ASN A 154 12.69 -9.32 -15.09
CA ASN A 154 11.51 -8.65 -14.55
C ASN A 154 11.74 -8.18 -13.10
N ARG A 155 10.89 -7.26 -12.64
CA ARG A 155 11.08 -6.57 -11.36
C ARG A 155 11.00 -7.51 -10.16
N LEU A 156 10.16 -8.55 -10.22
CA LEU A 156 10.01 -9.52 -9.13
C LEU A 156 11.28 -10.33 -8.89
N GLN A 157 11.90 -10.88 -9.96
CA GLN A 157 13.13 -11.65 -9.83
C GLN A 157 14.28 -10.82 -9.26
N ARG A 158 14.36 -9.55 -9.70
CA ARG A 158 15.33 -8.59 -9.20
C ARG A 158 15.14 -8.30 -7.71
N ALA A 159 13.89 -8.13 -7.27
CA ALA A 159 13.58 -7.94 -5.86
C ALA A 159 13.94 -9.18 -5.03
N ILE A 160 13.61 -10.39 -5.49
CA ILE A 160 13.98 -11.65 -4.84
C ILE A 160 15.50 -11.75 -4.67
N ARG A 161 16.28 -11.42 -5.70
CA ARG A 161 17.74 -11.38 -5.59
C ARG A 161 18.21 -10.37 -4.55
N ASN A 162 17.66 -9.16 -4.56
CA ASN A 162 18.05 -8.11 -3.61
C ASN A 162 17.66 -8.46 -2.17
N ILE A 163 16.54 -9.15 -1.95
CA ILE A 163 16.13 -9.69 -0.64
C ILE A 163 17.17 -10.69 -0.15
N LYS A 164 17.57 -11.65 -0.99
CA LYS A 164 18.61 -12.63 -0.66
C LYS A 164 19.97 -11.98 -0.37
N ALA A 165 20.22 -10.81 -0.95
CA ALA A 165 21.41 -10.01 -0.68
C ALA A 165 21.26 -9.07 0.54
N HIS A 166 20.12 -9.06 1.23
CA HIS A 166 19.78 -8.14 2.32
C HIS A 166 19.83 -6.65 1.94
N ARG A 167 19.44 -6.32 0.70
CA ARG A 167 19.48 -4.95 0.12
C ARG A 167 18.13 -4.51 -0.40
N PHE A 168 17.05 -4.96 0.23
CA PHE A 168 15.71 -4.70 -0.24
C PHE A 168 14.82 -4.20 0.90
N ASP A 169 14.42 -2.94 0.76
CA ASP A 169 13.63 -2.23 1.74
C ASP A 169 12.38 -1.69 1.03
N LEU A 170 11.23 -1.82 1.68
CA LEU A 170 9.96 -1.30 1.19
C LEU A 170 9.20 -0.60 2.31
N PHE A 171 8.49 0.47 1.96
CA PHE A 171 7.43 1.02 2.78
C PHE A 171 6.08 0.33 2.48
N CYS A 172 5.11 0.48 3.37
CA CYS A 172 3.83 -0.25 3.31
C CYS A 172 3.05 -0.07 2.00
N SER A 173 2.84 1.16 1.57
CA SER A 173 2.16 1.47 0.31
C SER A 173 2.97 1.07 -0.92
N GLU A 174 4.30 1.17 -0.86
CA GLU A 174 5.16 0.78 -1.97
C GLU A 174 5.15 -0.73 -2.19
N HIS A 175 5.08 -1.52 -1.12
CA HIS A 175 4.93 -2.97 -1.20
C HIS A 175 3.65 -3.36 -1.93
N VAL A 176 2.52 -2.73 -1.60
CA VAL A 176 1.23 -2.98 -2.26
C VAL A 176 1.35 -2.67 -3.76
N VAL A 177 1.85 -1.49 -4.12
CA VAL A 177 2.00 -1.08 -5.52
C VAL A 177 2.99 -1.99 -6.25
N PHE A 178 4.12 -2.31 -5.63
CA PHE A 178 5.11 -3.23 -6.19
C PHE A 178 4.50 -4.58 -6.57
N CYS A 179 3.70 -5.18 -5.69
CA CYS A 179 3.10 -6.49 -5.94
C CYS A 179 2.17 -6.46 -7.17
N TYR A 180 1.36 -5.41 -7.31
CA TYR A 180 0.50 -5.24 -8.48
C TYR A 180 1.30 -4.95 -9.76
N VAL A 181 2.36 -4.14 -9.69
CA VAL A 181 3.22 -3.86 -10.84
C VAL A 181 3.95 -5.12 -11.30
N ALA A 182 4.51 -5.91 -10.37
CA ALA A 182 5.09 -7.21 -10.66
C ALA A 182 4.08 -8.16 -11.30
N ALA A 183 2.84 -8.18 -10.80
CA ALA A 183 1.75 -8.97 -11.38
C ALA A 183 1.40 -8.55 -12.82
N LEU A 184 1.44 -7.25 -13.13
CA LEU A 184 1.21 -6.75 -14.49
C LEU A 184 2.35 -7.14 -15.44
N GLU A 185 3.60 -7.01 -14.99
CA GLU A 185 4.79 -7.42 -15.75
C GLU A 185 4.73 -8.93 -16.07
N ASP A 186 4.40 -9.77 -15.09
CA ASP A 186 4.30 -11.22 -15.26
C ASP A 186 3.09 -11.62 -16.12
N ASN A 187 1.93 -10.98 -15.95
CA ASN A 187 0.75 -11.26 -16.79
C ASN A 187 0.96 -10.95 -18.27
N ASN A 188 1.79 -9.95 -18.60
CA ASN A 188 2.14 -9.65 -19.99
C ASN A 188 3.11 -10.69 -20.60
N THR A 189 3.69 -11.57 -19.77
CA THR A 189 4.51 -12.70 -20.24
C THR A 189 3.75 -14.03 -20.33
N LEU A 190 2.55 -14.13 -19.74
CA LEU A 190 1.74 -15.35 -19.73
C LEU A 190 0.78 -15.38 -20.93
N THR A 191 0.92 -16.37 -21.79
CA THR A 191 0.15 -16.52 -23.04
C THR A 191 -1.33 -16.88 -22.86
N SER A 192 -1.77 -17.28 -21.66
CA SER A 192 -3.14 -17.79 -21.41
C SER A 192 -4.13 -16.76 -20.83
N VAL A 193 -3.73 -15.50 -20.65
CA VAL A 193 -4.63 -14.49 -20.08
C VAL A 193 -5.59 -13.94 -21.15
N SER A 194 -6.84 -13.70 -20.78
CA SER A 194 -7.88 -13.12 -21.64
C SER A 194 -7.37 -11.89 -22.41
N HIS A 195 -7.77 -11.74 -23.67
CA HIS A 195 -7.33 -10.63 -24.54
C HIS A 195 -7.53 -9.24 -23.92
N GLN A 196 -8.51 -9.05 -23.02
CA GLN A 196 -8.79 -7.77 -22.36
C GLN A 196 -7.69 -7.30 -21.39
N SER A 197 -6.90 -8.21 -20.81
CA SER A 197 -5.84 -7.85 -19.85
C SER A 197 -4.44 -7.86 -20.46
N LYS A 198 -4.29 -8.30 -21.73
CA LYS A 198 -2.99 -8.55 -22.37
C LYS A 198 -2.17 -7.31 -22.76
N ASN A 199 -2.66 -6.11 -22.46
CA ASN A 199 -1.96 -4.84 -22.77
C ASN A 199 -2.03 -3.85 -21.61
N LEU A 200 -2.37 -4.31 -20.40
CA LEU A 200 -2.42 -3.42 -19.24
C LEU A 200 -0.99 -3.17 -18.76
N THR A 201 -0.65 -1.90 -18.62
CA THR A 201 0.66 -1.43 -18.16
C THR A 201 0.59 -0.98 -16.70
N MET A 202 1.75 -0.73 -16.09
CA MET A 202 1.79 -0.12 -14.76
C MET A 202 1.02 1.20 -14.72
N HIS A 203 1.18 2.06 -15.73
CA HIS A 203 0.52 3.37 -15.82
C HIS A 203 -1.00 3.31 -15.99
N ASP A 204 -1.53 2.14 -16.35
CA ASP A 204 -2.97 1.91 -16.37
C ASP A 204 -3.57 1.73 -14.97
N PHE A 205 -2.74 1.38 -13.97
CA PHE A 205 -3.11 1.11 -12.58
C PHE A 205 -2.58 2.14 -11.59
N PHE A 206 -1.36 2.61 -11.82
CA PHE A 206 -0.59 3.46 -10.93
C PHE A 206 0.17 4.50 -11.75
N ASP A 207 -0.05 5.77 -11.44
CA ASP A 207 0.54 6.90 -12.15
C ASP A 207 2.04 7.11 -11.85
N ARG A 208 2.59 6.43 -10.83
CA ARG A 208 3.99 6.54 -10.43
C ARG A 208 4.61 5.16 -10.20
N GLU A 209 5.93 5.14 -10.10
CA GLU A 209 6.66 3.97 -9.61
C GLU A 209 6.38 3.71 -8.12
N PRO A 210 6.47 2.46 -7.62
CA PRO A 210 6.10 2.11 -6.26
C PRO A 210 6.72 3.01 -5.18
N GLY A 211 7.96 3.46 -5.36
CA GLY A 211 8.72 4.27 -4.39
C GLY A 211 8.24 5.71 -4.18
N HIS A 212 7.12 6.07 -4.81
CA HIS A 212 6.53 7.40 -4.72
C HIS A 212 5.12 7.40 -4.11
N TYR A 213 4.70 6.27 -3.51
CA TYR A 213 3.39 6.14 -2.88
C TYR A 213 3.50 6.23 -1.36
N SER A 214 2.83 7.21 -0.77
CA SER A 214 2.39 7.15 0.63
C SER A 214 1.00 6.50 0.71
N PRO A 215 0.53 6.03 1.89
CA PRO A 215 -0.83 5.52 2.07
C PRO A 215 -1.90 6.53 1.67
N SER A 216 -1.72 7.81 2.02
CA SER A 216 -2.64 8.89 1.67
C SER A 216 -2.67 9.15 0.17
N TYR A 217 -1.51 9.13 -0.50
CA TYR A 217 -1.45 9.26 -1.96
C TYR A 217 -2.11 8.06 -2.66
N LEU A 218 -1.80 6.85 -2.20
CA LEU A 218 -2.38 5.61 -2.72
C LEU A 218 -3.91 5.62 -2.60
N TYR A 219 -4.46 6.10 -1.47
CA TYR A 219 -5.90 6.30 -1.34
C TYR A 219 -6.46 7.21 -2.46
N GLY A 220 -5.84 8.37 -2.66
CA GLY A 220 -6.26 9.32 -3.70
C GLY A 220 -6.20 8.73 -5.11
N THR A 221 -5.18 7.90 -5.39
CA THR A 221 -5.09 7.16 -6.66
C THR A 221 -6.22 6.15 -6.82
N LEU A 222 -6.58 5.41 -5.76
CA LEU A 222 -7.54 4.31 -5.82
C LEU A 222 -9.00 4.79 -5.86
N ILE A 223 -9.34 5.88 -5.17
CA ILE A 223 -10.74 6.25 -4.92
C ILE A 223 -11.56 6.57 -6.17
N ASN A 224 -10.90 7.09 -7.20
CA ASN A 224 -11.51 7.44 -8.47
C ASN A 224 -10.96 6.56 -9.62
N HIS A 225 -10.31 5.44 -9.29
CA HIS A 225 -9.63 4.63 -10.29
C HIS A 225 -10.60 3.77 -11.10
N LYS A 226 -10.46 3.73 -12.42
CA LYS A 226 -11.32 2.91 -13.30
C LYS A 226 -11.24 1.40 -13.04
N PHE A 227 -10.13 0.93 -12.49
CA PHE A 227 -9.88 -0.50 -12.24
C PHE A 227 -9.92 -0.92 -10.78
N PHE A 228 -10.09 0.03 -9.85
CA PHE A 228 -10.27 -0.27 -8.44
C PHE A 228 -11.63 0.25 -7.98
N GLN A 229 -12.40 -0.62 -7.36
CA GLN A 229 -13.67 -0.26 -6.78
C GLN A 229 -13.52 -0.13 -5.26
N TYR A 230 -14.04 0.95 -4.69
CA TYR A 230 -14.23 1.01 -3.25
C TYR A 230 -15.31 0.01 -2.82
N VAL A 231 -14.92 -0.98 -2.02
CA VAL A 231 -15.80 -2.06 -1.57
C VAL A 231 -16.54 -1.67 -0.29
N GLY A 232 -15.87 -0.92 0.58
CA GLY A 232 -16.41 -0.51 1.87
C GLY A 232 -15.33 -0.43 2.92
N ARG A 233 -15.79 -0.29 4.17
CA ARG A 233 -14.93 -0.17 5.34
C ARG A 233 -15.04 -1.40 6.22
N CYS A 234 -13.91 -1.87 6.73
CA CYS A 234 -13.88 -2.93 7.73
C CYS A 234 -13.11 -2.51 8.99
N ARG A 235 -13.44 -3.14 10.13
CA ARG A 235 -12.64 -3.14 11.34
C ARG A 235 -12.12 -4.56 11.55
N GLY A 236 -10.81 -4.75 11.47
CA GLY A 236 -10.23 -6.07 11.29
C GLY A 236 -10.82 -6.77 10.06
N ALA A 237 -11.31 -8.00 10.22
CA ALA A 237 -11.98 -8.76 9.16
C ALA A 237 -13.48 -8.49 9.02
N LYS A 238 -14.07 -7.58 9.80
CA LYS A 238 -15.52 -7.35 9.84
C LYS A 238 -15.92 -6.06 9.12
N TRP A 239 -16.83 -6.14 8.16
CA TRP A 239 -17.43 -4.96 7.53
C TRP A 239 -18.18 -4.09 8.55
N ILE A 240 -18.00 -2.78 8.47
CA ILE A 240 -18.72 -1.80 9.28
C ILE A 240 -19.52 -0.87 8.36
N ALA A 241 -20.62 -0.33 8.87
CA ALA A 241 -21.42 0.64 8.12
C ALA A 241 -20.60 1.94 7.93
N SER A 242 -20.53 2.40 6.68
CA SER A 242 -19.99 3.70 6.28
C SER A 242 -20.94 4.83 6.63
#